data_AF-A0A7Y6QT24-F1
#
_entry.id   AF-A0A7Y6QT24-F1
#
_cell.length_a   1.000
_cell.length_b   1.000
_cell.length_c   1.000
_cell.angle_alpha   90.00
_cell.angle_beta   90.00
_cell.angle_gamma   90.00
#
_symmetry.space_group_name_H-M   'P 1'
#
loop_
_entity.id
_entity.type
_entity.pdbx_description
1 polymer ?
#
loop_
_entity_poly.entity_id
_entity_poly.type
_entity_poly.pdbx_seq_one_letter_code
_entity_poly.pdbx_strand_id
1 'polypeptide(L)' 'MFKKVALFLFAAACSFSALAYNDDPNVCPQKCLVNYDLCVKSGHAEHACYIEYANCLWGECERW' A
#
# COMPACT_ATOMS: atom_id res chain seq x y z
N MET A 1 3.03 -47.40 23.74
CA MET A 1 1.63 -47.16 23.33
C MET A 1 1.16 -45.84 23.95
N PHE A 2 1.26 -44.73 23.21
CA PHE A 2 0.62 -43.45 23.58
C PHE A 2 -0.27 -43.01 22.41
N LYS A 3 -1.39 -43.72 22.28
CA LYS A 3 -2.53 -43.36 21.45
C LYS A 3 -3.35 -42.38 22.30
N LYS A 4 -3.75 -41.23 21.74
CA LYS A 4 -4.59 -40.16 22.32
C LYS A 4 -3.84 -38.89 22.80
N VAL A 5 -3.22 -38.14 21.90
CA VAL A 5 -3.22 -36.66 22.00
C VAL A 5 -3.30 -36.09 20.57
N ALA A 6 -4.33 -36.51 19.84
CA ALA A 6 -4.81 -35.78 18.69
C ALA A 6 -6.08 -35.07 19.19
N LEU A 7 -6.10 -33.75 19.07
CA LEU A 7 -7.18 -32.78 19.28
C LEU A 7 -6.74 -31.69 20.26
N PHE A 8 -6.96 -30.44 19.81
CA PHE A 8 -6.65 -29.17 20.46
C PHE A 8 -5.14 -28.87 20.45
N LEU A 9 -4.62 -28.18 19.44
CA LEU A 9 -4.74 -26.73 19.35
C LEU A 9 -4.79 -26.24 17.90
N PHE A 10 -6.00 -26.10 17.38
CA PHE A 10 -6.32 -25.11 16.36
C PHE A 10 -6.30 -23.75 17.08
N ALA A 11 -5.18 -23.05 17.07
CA ALA A 11 -5.11 -21.69 17.62
C ALA A 11 -4.24 -20.82 16.71
N ALA A 12 -4.94 -20.07 15.86
CA ALA A 12 -4.53 -18.77 15.35
C ALA A 12 -3.19 -18.70 14.57
N ALA A 13 -3.12 -19.43 13.45
CA ALA A 13 -2.51 -18.83 12.27
C ALA A 13 -3.46 -17.72 11.79
N CYS A 14 -3.22 -16.46 12.20
CA CYS A 14 -3.67 -15.20 11.55
C CYS A 14 -3.46 -14.01 12.51
N SER A 15 -2.20 -13.66 12.80
CA SER A 15 -1.89 -12.36 13.42
C SER A 15 -0.55 -11.80 12.95
N PHE A 16 -0.20 -12.06 11.68
CA PHE A 16 0.92 -11.40 11.00
C PHE A 16 0.48 -10.86 9.65
N SER A 17 -0.45 -9.91 9.66
CA SER A 17 -0.56 -8.89 8.62
C SER A 17 -0.95 -7.58 9.30
N ALA A 18 0.01 -7.03 10.06
CA ALA A 18 0.07 -5.61 10.29
C ALA A 18 0.33 -4.93 8.94
N LEU A 19 -0.71 -4.75 8.14
CA LEU A 19 -0.74 -3.60 7.25
C LEU A 19 -1.32 -2.50 8.11
N ALA A 20 -0.41 -1.70 8.68
CA ALA A 20 -0.73 -0.44 9.31
C ALA A 20 -1.66 0.31 8.36
N TYR A 21 -2.95 0.35 8.70
CA TYR A 21 -3.87 1.33 8.18
C TYR A 21 -3.42 2.66 8.80
N ASN A 22 -2.38 3.24 8.20
CA ASN A 22 -1.95 4.58 8.52
C ASN A 22 -2.99 5.50 7.90
N ASP A 23 -3.94 5.91 8.72
CA ASP A 23 -4.91 6.99 8.48
C ASP A 23 -4.20 8.37 8.47
N ASP A 24 -2.95 8.42 7.98
CA ASP A 24 -2.21 9.65 7.83
C ASP A 24 -2.64 10.27 6.48
N PRO A 25 -3.29 11.45 6.50
CA PRO A 25 -3.79 12.10 5.29
C PRO A 25 -2.70 12.38 4.24
N ASN A 26 -1.42 12.25 4.61
CA ASN A 26 -0.29 12.44 3.71
C ASN A 26 0.17 11.16 2.99
N VAL A 27 -0.32 9.98 3.36
CA VAL A 27 0.12 8.70 2.74
C VAL A 27 -0.21 8.65 1.26
N CYS A 28 -1.41 9.10 0.88
CA CYS A 28 -1.82 9.09 -0.52
C CYS A 28 -1.04 10.12 -1.36
N PRO A 29 -0.95 11.41 -0.96
CA PRO A 29 -0.10 12.39 -1.65
C PRO A 29 1.35 11.95 -1.79
N GLN A 30 1.93 11.32 -0.75
CA GLN A 30 3.29 10.79 -0.81
C GLN A 30 3.45 9.68 -1.83
N LYS A 31 2.49 8.74 -1.90
CA LYS A 31 2.50 7.68 -2.92
C LYS A 31 2.49 8.26 -4.33
N CYS A 32 1.64 9.25 -4.59
CA CYS A 32 1.60 9.93 -5.89
C CYS A 32 2.93 10.63 -6.21
N LEU A 33 3.56 11.27 -5.22
CA LEU A 33 4.86 11.93 -5.38
C LEU A 33 5.98 10.93 -5.71
N VAL A 34 5.98 9.74 -5.10
CA VAL A 34 6.94 8.68 -5.44
C VAL A 34 6.78 8.24 -6.90
N ASN A 35 5.54 8.08 -7.36
CA ASN A 35 5.27 7.72 -8.76
C ASN A 35 5.74 8.82 -9.74
N TYR A 36 5.56 10.09 -9.39
CA TYR A 36 6.09 11.22 -10.14
C TYR A 36 7.63 11.15 -10.26
N ASP A 37 8.32 10.97 -9.13
CA ASP A 37 9.78 10.91 -9.08
C ASP A 37 10.31 9.71 -9.89
N LEU A 38 9.66 8.56 -9.82
CA LEU A 38 10.00 7.39 -10.64
C LEU A 38 9.79 7.66 -12.14
N CYS A 39 8.72 8.36 -12.52
CA CYS A 39 8.46 8.74 -13.90
C CYS A 39 9.56 9.66 -14.46
N VAL A 40 9.94 10.69 -13.71
CA VAL A 40 11.02 11.61 -14.11
C VAL A 40 12.36 10.88 -14.18
N LYS A 41 12.70 10.06 -13.18
CA LYS A 41 13.93 9.25 -13.16
C LYS A 41 14.01 8.24 -14.31
N SER A 42 12.87 7.78 -14.83
CA SER A 42 12.80 6.89 -15.99
C SER A 42 13.03 7.61 -17.32
N GLY A 43 13.20 8.93 -17.30
CA GLY A 43 13.50 9.75 -18.49
C GLY A 43 12.26 10.24 -19.24
N HIS A 44 11.07 10.12 -18.66
CA HIS A 44 9.87 10.73 -19.23
C HIS A 44 9.90 12.25 -19.07
N ALA A 45 9.22 12.95 -19.98
CA ALA A 45 9.07 14.39 -19.88
C ALA A 45 8.34 14.77 -18.59
N GLU A 46 8.87 15.74 -17.83
CA GLU A 46 8.31 16.17 -16.55
C GLU A 46 6.82 16.52 -16.63
N HIS A 47 6.38 17.13 -17.73
CA HIS A 47 4.98 17.46 -17.95
C HIS A 47 4.07 16.23 -18.02
N ALA A 48 4.52 15.15 -18.67
CA ALA A 48 3.76 13.90 -18.71
C ALA A 48 3.67 13.27 -17.32
N CYS A 49 4.78 13.28 -16.56
CA CYS A 49 4.80 12.79 -15.18
C CYS A 49 3.90 13.62 -14.26
N TYR A 50 3.82 14.93 -14.47
CA TYR A 50 2.93 15.81 -13.73
C TYR A 50 1.45 15.49 -13.98
N ILE A 51 1.07 15.13 -15.21
CA ILE A 51 -0.30 14.70 -15.53
C ILE A 51 -0.67 13.42 -14.75
N GLU A 52 0.23 12.43 -14.74
CA GLU A 52 0.02 11.19 -13.97
C GLU A 52 -0.06 11.45 -12.46
N TYR A 53 0.77 12.38 -11.95
CA TYR A 53 0.71 12.83 -10.56
C TYR A 53 -0.63 13.47 -10.20
N ALA A 54 -1.12 14.41 -11.03
CA ALA A 54 -2.40 15.07 -10.82
C ALA A 54 -3.57 14.08 -10.88
N ASN A 55 -3.53 13.14 -11.82
CA ASN A 55 -4.52 12.07 -11.92
C ASN A 55 -4.51 11.16 -10.69
N CYS A 56 -3.32 10.85 -10.14
CA CYS A 56 -3.19 10.07 -8.91
C CYS A 56 -3.82 10.80 -7.72
N LEU A 57 -3.53 12.11 -7.56
CA LEU A 57 -4.13 12.91 -6.49
C LEU A 57 -5.67 12.96 -6.61
N TRP A 58 -6.20 13.24 -7.80
CA TRP A 58 -7.64 13.34 -8.02
C TRP A 58 -8.37 11.99 -7.94
N GLY A 59 -7.76 10.92 -8.44
CA GLY A 59 -8.40 9.61 -8.53
C GLY A 59 -8.32 8.78 -7.25
N GLU A 60 -7.16 8.83 -6.57
CA GLU A 60 -6.88 8.02 -5.38
C GLU A 60 -6.98 8.80 -4.07
N CYS A 61 -6.58 10.09 -4.04
CA CYS A 61 -6.44 10.84 -2.79
C CYS A 61 -7.60 11.78 -2.48
N GLU A 62 -8.23 12.37 -3.51
CA GLU A 62 -9.37 13.28 -3.36
C GLU A 62 -10.72 12.55 -3.47
N ARG A 63 -10.74 11.21 -3.45
CA ARG A 63 -11.97 10.41 -3.47
C ARG A 63 -12.62 10.40 -2.07
N TRP A 64 -13.07 11.57 -1.61
CA TRP A 64 -13.85 11.79 -0.38
C TRP A 64 -15.21 12.40 -0.73
#